data_AF-A0A523MTS4-F1
#
_entry.id   AF-A0A523MTS4-F1
#
_cell.length_a   1.000
_cell.length_b   1.000
_cell.length_c   1.000
_cell.angle_alpha   90.00
_cell.angle_beta   90.00
_cell.angle_gamma   90.00
#
_symmetry.space_group_name_H-M   'P 1'
#
loop_
_entity.id
_entity.type
_entity.pdbx_description
1 polymer ?
#
loop_
_entity_poly.entity_id
_entity_poly.type
_entity_poly.pdbx_seq_one_letter_code
_entity_poly.pdbx_strand_id
1 'polypeptide(L)'
;MLVISVALAFGTAAFAKKYKYEEGAVSGGGSISGTVSLKGKPPPPIMEDLSKGKNVEFCVTHPDTQKDGFRPRYKVVAKGGKLSGTVVFIENLAKGKAWNWKTQNFDFKTCDIFPKIAVVKKATKAEKKAGGMVTITNRDPEILHNPHGYAVAGASRKTLFNKPLPNTGDVADVTKNLARFKKKKDKHFFLQCDQHNFMEADARIVWNPYFAV
;
A
#
# COMPACT_ATOMS: atom_id res chain seq x y z
N MET A 1 -35.60 14.83 -59.01
CA MET A 1 -35.45 14.30 -57.63
C MET A 1 -34.03 13.79 -57.48
N LEU A 2 -33.18 14.50 -56.74
CA LEU A 2 -31.80 14.11 -56.49
C LEU A 2 -31.77 13.33 -55.17
N VAL A 3 -31.50 12.03 -55.23
CA VAL A 3 -31.34 11.19 -54.04
C VAL A 3 -29.87 11.27 -53.62
N ILE A 4 -29.59 11.97 -52.52
CA ILE A 4 -28.26 11.99 -51.90
C ILE A 4 -28.23 10.85 -50.87
N SER A 5 -27.55 9.76 -51.21
CA SER A 5 -27.24 8.69 -50.27
C SER A 5 -26.02 9.09 -49.43
N VAL A 6 -26.22 9.36 -48.14
CA VAL A 6 -25.14 9.56 -47.18
C VAL A 6 -24.74 8.19 -46.62
N ALA A 7 -23.57 7.69 -47.03
CA ALA A 7 -22.97 6.51 -46.43
C ALA A 7 -22.30 6.90 -45.09
N LEU A 8 -22.85 6.46 -43.96
CA LEU A 8 -22.16 6.54 -42.67
C LEU A 8 -21.01 5.52 -42.64
N ALA A 9 -19.78 6.01 -42.78
CA ALA A 9 -18.60 5.24 -42.48
C ALA A 9 -18.49 5.04 -40.96
N PHE A 10 -18.82 3.83 -40.49
CA PHE A 10 -18.53 3.42 -39.12
C PHE A 10 -17.00 3.31 -38.95
N GLY A 11 -16.39 4.34 -38.36
CA GLY A 11 -14.99 4.31 -37.95
C GLY A 11 -14.73 3.12 -37.04
N THR A 12 -13.74 2.30 -37.40
CA THR A 12 -13.27 1.20 -36.57
C THR A 12 -12.82 1.77 -35.22
N ALA A 13 -13.53 1.39 -34.15
CA ALA A 13 -13.12 1.72 -32.80
C ALA A 13 -11.74 1.08 -32.57
N ALA A 14 -10.68 1.88 -32.62
CA ALA A 14 -9.36 1.50 -32.16
C ALA A 14 -9.48 1.22 -30.65
N PHE A 15 -9.72 -0.04 -30.29
CA PHE A 15 -9.72 -0.48 -28.91
C PHE A 15 -8.33 -0.20 -28.34
N ALA A 16 -8.22 0.85 -27.53
CA ALA A 16 -6.99 1.18 -26.83
C ALA A 16 -6.49 -0.07 -26.10
N LYS A 17 -5.33 -0.60 -26.54
CA LYS A 17 -4.71 -1.81 -26.01
C LYS A 17 -4.57 -1.64 -24.49
N LYS A 18 -5.28 -2.44 -23.71
CA LYS A 18 -5.12 -2.44 -22.25
C LYS A 18 -3.70 -2.91 -21.95
N TYR A 19 -2.82 -1.98 -21.56
CA TYR A 19 -1.48 -2.27 -21.08
C TYR A 19 -1.55 -3.05 -19.75
N LYS A 20 -1.83 -4.34 -19.84
CA LYS A 20 -1.67 -5.31 -18.76
C LYS A 20 -0.27 -5.90 -18.88
N TYR A 21 0.39 -6.11 -17.74
CA TYR A 21 1.66 -6.82 -17.71
C TYR A 21 1.49 -8.26 -18.22
N GLU A 22 2.37 -8.67 -19.12
CA GLU A 22 2.38 -10.01 -19.73
C GLU A 22 3.49 -10.87 -19.12
N GLU A 23 3.11 -12.02 -18.58
CA GLU A 23 4.06 -12.97 -18.00
C GLU A 23 4.68 -13.82 -19.11
N GLY A 24 5.98 -14.08 -19.00
CA GLY A 24 6.71 -14.90 -19.95
C GLY A 24 8.11 -15.24 -19.44
N ALA A 25 8.82 -16.04 -20.21
CA ALA A 25 10.23 -16.33 -19.95
C ALA A 25 11.07 -15.07 -20.12
N VAL A 26 12.11 -14.94 -19.29
CA VAL A 26 13.09 -13.85 -19.38
C VAL A 26 14.41 -14.45 -19.84
N SER A 27 14.79 -14.19 -21.09
CA SER A 27 16.13 -14.49 -21.61
C SER A 27 17.00 -13.23 -21.58
N GLY A 28 18.27 -13.39 -21.22
CA GLY A 28 19.21 -12.24 -21.13
C GLY A 28 18.87 -11.23 -20.03
N GLY A 29 18.32 -11.69 -18.90
CA GLY A 29 18.02 -10.82 -17.77
C GLY A 29 19.27 -10.25 -17.10
N GLY A 30 19.12 -9.12 -16.40
CA GLY A 30 20.15 -8.50 -15.58
C GLY A 30 19.74 -8.38 -14.11
N SER A 31 20.69 -7.96 -13.27
CA SER A 31 20.46 -7.68 -11.85
C SER A 31 20.75 -6.21 -11.52
N ILE A 32 20.03 -5.68 -10.54
CA ILE A 32 20.29 -4.37 -9.94
C ILE A 32 20.59 -4.63 -8.47
N SER A 33 21.74 -4.17 -8.01
CA SER A 33 22.15 -4.24 -6.61
C SER A 33 22.74 -2.90 -6.17
N GLY A 34 22.61 -2.57 -4.89
CA GLY A 34 23.10 -1.30 -4.36
C GLY A 34 22.52 -0.95 -3.00
N THR A 35 22.87 0.24 -2.51
CA THR A 35 22.35 0.82 -1.26
C THR A 35 21.60 2.10 -1.58
N VAL A 36 20.40 2.27 -1.04
CA VAL A 36 19.69 3.55 -1.11
C VAL A 36 20.04 4.38 0.13
N SER A 37 20.60 5.57 -0.11
CA SER A 37 21.08 6.46 0.95
C SER A 37 20.32 7.79 0.95
N LEU A 38 20.14 8.36 2.13
CA LEU A 38 19.60 9.70 2.34
C LEU A 38 20.76 10.69 2.38
N LYS A 39 20.72 11.71 1.51
CA LYS A 39 21.62 12.86 1.61
C LYS A 39 21.07 13.84 2.64
N GLY A 40 21.85 14.11 3.69
CA GLY A 40 21.44 15.00 4.79
C GLY A 40 20.77 14.24 5.95
N LYS A 41 20.11 15.00 6.84
CA LYS A 41 19.40 14.44 7.99
C LYS A 41 17.94 14.11 7.62
N PRO A 42 17.35 13.03 8.14
CA PRO A 42 15.90 12.81 8.00
C PRO A 42 15.14 13.94 8.70
N PRO A 43 13.91 14.26 8.24
CA PRO A 43 13.02 15.16 8.98
C PRO A 43 12.85 14.69 10.42
N PRO A 44 12.68 15.62 11.39
CA PRO A 44 12.39 15.26 12.77
C PRO A 44 11.09 14.46 12.84
N PRO A 45 10.93 13.58 13.86
CA PRO A 45 9.69 12.86 14.06
C PRO A 45 8.55 13.82 14.40
N ILE A 46 7.33 13.40 14.09
CA ILE A 46 6.14 14.01 14.67
C ILE A 46 5.98 13.42 16.07
N MET A 47 5.93 14.25 17.10
CA MET A 47 5.72 13.80 18.47
C MET A 47 4.23 13.63 18.74
N GLU A 48 3.80 12.39 18.88
CA GLU A 48 2.42 12.04 19.21
C GLU A 48 2.22 12.02 20.72
N ASP A 49 1.19 12.70 21.22
CA ASP A 49 0.84 12.69 22.63
C ASP A 49 -0.24 11.63 22.88
N LEU A 50 0.17 10.42 23.29
CA LEU A 50 -0.76 9.30 23.48
C LEU A 50 -1.68 9.51 24.68
N SER A 51 -1.35 10.40 25.62
CA SER A 51 -2.18 10.69 26.80
C SER A 51 -3.54 11.33 26.43
N LYS A 52 -3.64 11.88 25.21
CA LYS A 52 -4.86 12.49 24.67
C LYS A 52 -5.68 11.53 23.81
N GLY A 53 -5.20 10.31 23.61
CA GLY A 53 -5.83 9.31 22.76
C GLY A 53 -6.87 8.45 23.49
N LYS A 54 -7.46 7.50 22.74
CA LYS A 54 -8.21 6.39 23.33
C LYS A 54 -7.24 5.29 23.74
N ASN A 55 -7.68 4.42 24.66
CA ASN A 55 -6.96 3.21 25.05
C ASN A 55 -5.52 3.52 25.52
N VAL A 56 -5.34 4.64 26.22
CA VAL A 56 -4.03 5.19 26.60
C VAL A 56 -3.21 4.15 27.36
N GLU A 57 -3.85 3.47 28.32
CA GLU A 57 -3.24 2.47 29.21
C GLU A 57 -2.55 1.36 28.42
N PHE A 58 -3.10 1.01 27.25
CA PHE A 58 -2.50 0.02 26.36
C PHE A 58 -1.54 0.67 25.35
N CYS A 59 -1.93 1.75 24.67
CA CYS A 59 -1.12 2.32 23.59
C CYS A 59 0.23 2.88 24.07
N VAL A 60 0.32 3.37 25.32
CA VAL A 60 1.59 3.84 25.90
C VAL A 60 2.58 2.70 26.16
N THR A 61 2.14 1.43 26.15
CA THR A 61 3.02 0.26 26.31
C THR A 61 3.91 0.00 25.09
N HIS A 62 3.69 0.72 23.98
CA HIS A 62 4.54 0.60 22.80
C HIS A 62 6.02 0.89 23.16
N PRO A 63 6.99 0.06 22.69
CA PRO A 63 8.40 0.19 23.09
C PRO A 63 9.05 1.53 22.72
N ASP A 64 8.57 2.19 21.67
CA ASP A 64 9.04 3.52 21.27
C ASP A 64 8.42 4.67 22.08
N THR A 65 7.46 4.41 22.98
CA THR A 65 6.87 5.45 23.82
C THR A 65 7.92 5.97 24.80
N GLN A 66 8.06 7.28 24.84
CA GLN A 66 8.97 8.03 25.69
C GLN A 66 8.25 8.49 26.97
N LYS A 67 8.98 9.25 27.80
CA LYS A 67 8.44 9.85 29.01
C LYS A 67 7.16 10.65 28.71
N ASP A 68 6.26 10.69 29.69
CA ASP A 68 5.02 11.48 29.66
C ASP A 68 4.04 11.05 28.54
N GLY A 69 4.19 9.83 28.00
CA GLY A 69 3.27 9.25 27.01
C GLY A 69 3.50 9.73 25.58
N PHE A 70 4.62 10.40 25.30
CA PHE A 70 4.94 10.86 23.94
C PHE A 70 5.55 9.75 23.10
N ARG A 71 5.10 9.58 21.85
CA ARG A 71 5.64 8.60 20.92
C ARG A 71 6.13 9.27 19.63
N PRO A 72 7.42 9.12 19.25
CA PRO A 72 7.93 9.70 18.02
C PRO A 72 7.44 8.91 16.80
N ARG A 73 6.91 9.61 15.80
CA ARG A 73 6.48 9.05 14.53
C ARG A 73 7.39 9.52 13.41
N TYR A 74 8.25 8.62 12.96
CA TYR A 74 9.20 8.89 11.88
C TYR A 74 8.54 8.64 10.52
N LYS A 75 8.51 9.66 9.67
CA LYS A 75 8.10 9.53 8.26
C LYS A 75 9.23 9.05 7.35
N VAL A 76 10.48 9.29 7.77
CA VAL A 76 11.69 8.83 7.09
C VAL A 76 12.64 8.32 8.15
N VAL A 77 13.12 7.08 7.98
CA VAL A 77 14.09 6.46 8.89
C VAL A 77 15.38 6.21 8.11
N ALA A 78 16.49 6.71 8.63
CA ALA A 78 17.82 6.45 8.08
C ALA A 78 18.79 6.10 9.21
N LYS A 79 19.57 5.03 9.03
CA LYS A 79 20.61 4.60 9.97
C LYS A 79 21.97 4.63 9.26
N GLY A 80 22.90 5.44 9.77
CA GLY A 80 24.20 5.65 9.12
C GLY A 80 24.08 6.18 7.68
N GLY A 81 23.09 7.03 7.42
CA GLY A 81 22.81 7.58 6.08
C GLY A 81 22.08 6.63 5.12
N LYS A 82 21.84 5.37 5.50
CA LYS A 82 21.10 4.39 4.67
C LYS A 82 19.61 4.41 5.01
N LEU A 83 18.75 4.50 4.00
CA LEU A 83 17.30 4.48 4.21
C LEU A 83 16.82 3.10 4.65
N SER A 84 15.88 3.07 5.59
CA SER A 84 15.16 1.86 5.99
C SER A 84 13.77 1.83 5.34
N GLY A 85 13.29 0.64 4.95
CA GLY A 85 11.99 0.45 4.32
C GLY A 85 11.89 1.18 2.98
N THR A 86 12.70 0.78 1.99
CA THR A 86 12.76 1.48 0.70
C THR A 86 12.31 0.58 -0.44
N VAL A 87 11.20 0.94 -1.08
CA VAL A 87 10.77 0.20 -2.27
C VAL A 87 11.53 0.65 -3.51
N VAL A 88 12.35 -0.23 -4.07
CA VAL A 88 12.97 -0.08 -5.40
C VAL A 88 12.17 -0.91 -6.39
N PHE A 89 11.79 -0.34 -7.53
CA PHE A 89 10.97 -1.03 -8.52
C PHE A 89 11.20 -0.49 -9.93
N ILE A 90 10.93 -1.32 -10.94
CA ILE A 90 11.05 -0.93 -12.35
C ILE A 90 9.71 -0.36 -12.83
N GLU A 91 9.72 0.84 -13.39
CA GLU A 91 8.54 1.44 -14.03
C GLU A 91 8.43 1.07 -15.51
N ASN A 92 7.23 1.22 -16.06
CA ASN A 92 6.96 1.10 -17.50
C ASN A 92 7.36 -0.24 -18.16
N LEU A 93 7.53 -1.31 -17.37
CA LEU A 93 7.73 -2.64 -17.89
C LEU A 93 6.40 -3.31 -18.26
N ALA A 94 6.29 -3.77 -19.52
CA ALA A 94 5.06 -4.36 -20.06
C ALA A 94 5.05 -5.89 -20.05
N LYS A 95 6.22 -6.53 -20.02
CA LYS A 95 6.37 -8.00 -20.04
C LYS A 95 7.57 -8.46 -19.23
N GLY A 96 7.56 -9.70 -18.74
CA GLY A 96 8.68 -10.30 -18.02
C GLY A 96 8.27 -11.51 -17.17
N LYS A 97 9.02 -11.79 -16.09
CA LYS A 97 8.79 -12.94 -15.20
C LYS A 97 7.37 -12.98 -14.62
N ALA A 98 6.90 -14.16 -14.26
CA ALA A 98 5.62 -14.33 -13.57
C ALA A 98 5.60 -13.67 -12.18
N TRP A 99 4.42 -13.30 -11.69
CA TRP A 99 4.24 -12.88 -10.31
C TRP A 99 4.43 -14.06 -9.36
N ASN A 100 5.33 -13.92 -8.38
CA ASN A 100 5.39 -14.80 -7.22
C ASN A 100 4.91 -14.02 -5.99
N TRP A 101 3.62 -13.70 -5.97
CA TRP A 101 3.04 -12.89 -4.89
C TRP A 101 2.66 -13.78 -3.70
N LYS A 102 3.19 -13.46 -2.53
CA LYS A 102 2.74 -14.02 -1.25
C LYS A 102 1.80 -13.04 -0.57
N THR A 103 0.95 -13.52 0.33
CA THR A 103 0.07 -12.67 1.13
C THR A 103 0.87 -11.55 1.79
N GLN A 104 0.44 -10.30 1.56
CA GLN A 104 0.92 -9.15 2.33
C GLN A 104 -0.05 -8.93 3.49
N ASN A 105 0.38 -9.27 4.71
CA ASN A 105 -0.37 -8.95 5.91
C ASN A 105 0.11 -7.62 6.51
N PHE A 106 -0.81 -6.86 7.07
CA PHE A 106 -0.53 -5.76 7.99
C PHE A 106 -1.04 -6.14 9.38
N ASP A 107 -0.14 -6.32 10.32
CA ASP A 107 -0.47 -6.57 11.72
C ASP A 107 -0.67 -5.24 12.43
N PHE A 108 -1.85 -5.06 13.01
CA PHE A 108 -2.14 -3.99 13.95
C PHE A 108 -1.76 -4.52 15.33
N LYS A 109 -0.60 -4.09 15.83
CA LYS A 109 0.03 -4.61 17.04
C LYS A 109 0.66 -3.49 17.85
N THR A 110 0.44 -3.52 19.15
CA THR A 110 0.82 -2.55 20.17
C THR A 110 0.44 -1.12 19.79
N CYS A 111 -0.81 -0.91 19.36
CA CYS A 111 -1.26 0.35 18.74
C CYS A 111 -0.31 0.84 17.64
N ASP A 112 0.13 -0.06 16.77
CA ASP A 112 0.90 0.28 15.59
C ASP A 112 0.68 -0.68 14.41
N ILE A 113 1.17 -0.33 13.22
CA ILE A 113 0.99 -1.13 12.00
C ILE A 113 2.35 -1.66 11.51
N PHE A 114 2.41 -2.97 11.29
CA PHE A 114 3.60 -3.67 10.79
C PHE A 114 3.29 -4.52 9.54
N PRO A 115 4.12 -4.49 8.49
CA PRO A 115 5.28 -3.61 8.32
C PRO A 115 4.86 -2.16 8.04
N LYS A 116 5.76 -1.22 8.36
CA LYS A 116 5.57 0.21 8.11
C LYS A 116 5.62 0.58 6.63
N ILE A 117 6.47 -0.12 5.89
CA ILE A 117 6.63 0.04 4.44
C ILE A 117 6.39 -1.33 3.80
N ALA A 118 5.55 -1.36 2.78
CA ALA A 118 5.23 -2.57 2.05
C ALA A 118 5.11 -2.32 0.54
N VAL A 119 4.78 -3.38 -0.18
CA VAL A 119 4.36 -3.32 -1.57
C VAL A 119 2.98 -3.94 -1.67
N VAL A 120 2.13 -3.34 -2.51
CA VAL A 120 0.84 -3.92 -2.90
C VAL A 120 0.69 -3.86 -4.41
N LYS A 121 -0.17 -4.71 -4.96
CA LYS A 121 -0.50 -4.68 -6.39
C LYS A 121 -2.00 -4.67 -6.61
N LYS A 122 -2.41 -4.37 -7.84
CA LYS A 122 -3.80 -4.52 -8.25
C LYS A 122 -4.18 -6.01 -8.28
N ALA A 123 -5.23 -6.38 -7.55
CA ALA A 123 -5.76 -7.73 -7.58
C ALA A 123 -6.30 -8.09 -8.97
N THR A 124 -5.91 -9.27 -9.46
CA THR A 124 -6.48 -9.89 -10.66
C THR A 124 -7.90 -10.41 -10.38
N LYS A 125 -8.67 -10.75 -11.42
CA LYS A 125 -10.01 -11.34 -11.24
C LYS A 125 -9.96 -12.62 -10.40
N ALA A 126 -8.96 -13.47 -10.62
CA ALA A 126 -8.77 -14.71 -9.87
C ALA A 126 -8.48 -14.43 -8.38
N GLU A 127 -7.54 -13.54 -8.09
CA GLU A 127 -7.19 -13.17 -6.71
C GLU A 127 -8.35 -12.49 -5.97
N LYS A 128 -9.15 -11.67 -6.65
CA LYS A 128 -10.39 -11.13 -6.06
C LYS A 128 -11.36 -12.22 -5.62
N LYS A 129 -11.42 -13.34 -6.35
CA LYS A 129 -12.30 -14.47 -6.05
C LYS A 129 -11.71 -15.32 -4.92
N ALA A 130 -10.40 -15.57 -4.96
CA ALA A 130 -9.68 -16.36 -3.96
C ALA A 130 -9.56 -15.66 -2.60
N GLY A 131 -9.35 -14.34 -2.59
CA GLY A 131 -9.02 -13.60 -1.37
C GLY A 131 -7.57 -13.79 -0.93
N GLY A 132 -7.24 -13.26 0.25
CA GLY A 132 -5.97 -13.50 0.95
C GLY A 132 -4.72 -12.85 0.33
N MET A 133 -4.82 -12.03 -0.72
CA MET A 133 -3.67 -11.35 -1.32
C MET A 133 -3.12 -10.25 -0.39
N VAL A 134 -4.03 -9.51 0.24
CA VAL A 134 -3.71 -8.50 1.25
C VAL A 134 -4.70 -8.60 2.40
N THR A 135 -4.17 -8.79 3.60
CA THR A 135 -4.93 -8.94 4.84
C THR A 135 -4.47 -7.94 5.88
N ILE A 136 -5.35 -7.64 6.83
CA ILE A 136 -5.05 -6.81 7.99
C ILE A 136 -5.53 -7.58 9.20
N THR A 137 -4.65 -7.77 10.18
CA THR A 137 -4.94 -8.60 11.35
C THR A 137 -4.81 -7.75 12.60
N ASN A 138 -5.83 -7.76 13.46
CA ASN A 138 -5.72 -7.19 14.79
C ASN A 138 -4.96 -8.16 15.71
N ARG A 139 -3.89 -7.70 16.33
CA ARG A 139 -3.07 -8.46 17.29
C ARG A 139 -3.18 -7.94 18.72
N ASP A 140 -3.92 -6.86 18.93
CA ASP A 140 -4.00 -6.21 20.23
C ASP A 140 -5.17 -6.75 21.06
N PRO A 141 -4.92 -7.21 22.30
CA PRO A 141 -5.97 -7.61 23.24
C PRO A 141 -6.87 -6.44 23.57
N GLU A 142 -8.19 -6.65 23.41
CA GLU A 142 -9.24 -5.71 23.84
C GLU A 142 -9.20 -4.32 23.19
N ILE A 143 -8.37 -4.12 22.17
CA ILE A 143 -8.29 -2.87 21.42
C ILE A 143 -9.01 -3.02 20.09
N LEU A 144 -10.10 -2.26 19.92
CA LEU A 144 -10.75 -2.10 18.63
C LEU A 144 -9.88 -1.25 17.72
N HIS A 145 -9.53 -1.81 16.56
CA HIS A 145 -8.90 -1.06 15.49
C HIS A 145 -9.86 -0.86 14.32
N ASN A 146 -9.72 0.27 13.63
CA ASN A 146 -10.52 0.57 12.45
C ASN A 146 -9.62 0.85 11.22
N PRO A 147 -9.04 -0.20 10.60
CA PRO A 147 -8.24 -0.06 9.39
C PRO A 147 -8.98 0.66 8.27
N HIS A 148 -8.39 1.74 7.81
CA HIS A 148 -8.85 2.56 6.70
C HIS A 148 -7.75 2.65 5.65
N GLY A 149 -7.99 2.03 4.49
CA GLY A 149 -7.06 2.02 3.37
C GLY A 149 -7.43 3.07 2.32
N TYR A 150 -6.43 3.79 1.83
CA TYR A 150 -6.56 4.85 0.85
C TYR A 150 -5.67 4.60 -0.36
N ALA A 151 -6.14 5.02 -1.54
CA ALA A 151 -5.26 5.33 -2.66
C ALA A 151 -4.93 6.83 -2.62
N VAL A 152 -3.65 7.18 -2.63
CA VAL A 152 -3.17 8.55 -2.49
C VAL A 152 -2.58 9.04 -3.80
N ALA A 153 -2.95 10.27 -4.18
CA ALA A 153 -2.42 10.99 -5.33
C ALA A 153 -2.25 12.48 -4.98
N GLY A 154 -1.01 12.90 -4.70
CA GLY A 154 -0.74 14.24 -4.16
C GLY A 154 -1.48 14.46 -2.85
N ALA A 155 -2.21 15.57 -2.74
CA ALA A 155 -3.04 15.88 -1.57
C ALA A 155 -4.36 15.10 -1.50
N SER A 156 -4.76 14.41 -2.59
CA SER A 156 -6.02 13.68 -2.64
C SER A 156 -5.88 12.28 -2.05
N ARG A 157 -6.82 11.91 -1.18
CA ARG A 157 -7.00 10.54 -0.67
C ARG A 157 -8.34 10.00 -1.12
N LYS A 158 -8.33 8.80 -1.70
CA LYS A 158 -9.55 8.06 -2.05
C LYS A 158 -9.68 6.85 -1.16
N THR A 159 -10.75 6.78 -0.38
CA THR A 159 -11.08 5.60 0.42
C THR A 159 -11.24 4.37 -0.46
N LEU A 160 -10.52 3.31 -0.08
CA LEU A 160 -10.66 1.98 -0.63
C LEU A 160 -11.54 1.14 0.30
N PHE A 161 -11.29 1.16 1.58
CA PHE A 161 -12.07 0.43 2.55
C PHE A 161 -11.97 1.11 3.90
N ASN A 162 -12.95 0.83 4.73
CA ASN A 162 -12.97 1.13 6.15
C ASN A 162 -13.59 -0.12 6.80
N LYS A 163 -12.81 -0.82 7.63
CA LYS A 163 -13.15 -2.16 8.14
C LYS A 163 -12.81 -2.25 9.62
N PRO A 164 -13.81 -2.27 10.53
CA PRO A 164 -13.55 -2.43 11.95
C PRO A 164 -13.04 -3.84 12.24
N LEU A 165 -12.09 -3.95 13.16
CA LEU A 165 -11.53 -5.17 13.74
C LEU A 165 -11.68 -5.08 15.27
N PRO A 166 -12.87 -5.36 15.82
CA PRO A 166 -13.16 -5.19 17.24
C PRO A 166 -12.32 -6.06 18.17
N ASN A 167 -11.93 -7.26 17.74
CA ASN A 167 -11.27 -8.24 18.60
C ASN A 167 -9.89 -8.63 18.06
N THR A 168 -9.04 -9.09 18.97
CA THR A 168 -7.78 -9.75 18.64
C THR A 168 -8.03 -10.98 17.78
N GLY A 169 -7.22 -11.16 16.74
CA GLY A 169 -7.36 -12.23 15.77
C GLY A 169 -8.34 -11.92 14.64
N ASP A 170 -9.12 -10.84 14.72
CA ASP A 170 -9.96 -10.42 13.60
C ASP A 170 -9.09 -10.09 12.38
N VAL A 171 -9.55 -10.56 11.21
CA VAL A 171 -8.85 -10.36 9.93
C VAL A 171 -9.78 -9.67 8.93
N ALA A 172 -9.33 -8.54 8.38
CA ALA A 172 -9.92 -7.95 7.19
C ALA A 172 -9.15 -8.39 5.94
N ASP A 173 -9.80 -9.17 5.06
CA ASP A 173 -9.32 -9.36 3.69
C ASP A 173 -9.76 -8.19 2.80
N VAL A 174 -8.78 -7.43 2.32
CA VAL A 174 -8.98 -6.23 1.50
C VAL A 174 -8.62 -6.44 0.03
N THR A 175 -8.35 -7.69 -0.38
CA THR A 175 -7.95 -8.07 -1.74
C THR A 175 -8.92 -7.54 -2.80
N LYS A 176 -10.22 -7.69 -2.56
CA LYS A 176 -11.27 -7.21 -3.50
C LYS A 176 -11.21 -5.70 -3.68
N ASN A 177 -10.86 -4.96 -2.64
CA ASN A 177 -10.79 -3.50 -2.64
C ASN A 177 -9.64 -2.98 -3.52
N LEU A 178 -8.51 -3.71 -3.58
CA LEU A 178 -7.32 -3.36 -4.35
C LEU A 178 -7.50 -3.53 -5.87
N ALA A 179 -8.54 -4.24 -6.30
CA ALA A 179 -8.90 -4.32 -7.71
C ALA A 179 -9.30 -2.97 -8.33
N ARG A 180 -9.57 -1.94 -7.52
CA ARG A 180 -9.96 -0.61 -8.01
C ARG A 180 -8.78 0.30 -8.37
N PHE A 181 -7.54 -0.14 -8.15
CA PHE A 181 -6.36 0.64 -8.50
C PHE A 181 -6.28 0.96 -10.00
N LYS A 182 -5.81 2.16 -10.34
CA LYS A 182 -5.65 2.67 -11.71
C LYS A 182 -4.20 3.08 -11.93
N LYS A 183 -3.49 2.42 -12.86
CA LYS A 183 -2.05 2.61 -13.14
C LYS A 183 -1.60 4.06 -13.29
N LYS A 184 -2.39 4.89 -13.97
CA LYS A 184 -2.05 6.30 -14.21
C LYS A 184 -2.27 7.22 -12.99
N LYS A 185 -3.04 6.79 -11.99
CA LYS A 185 -3.46 7.64 -10.86
C LYS A 185 -2.91 7.14 -9.52
N ASP A 186 -3.02 5.85 -9.28
CA ASP A 186 -2.77 5.27 -7.96
C ASP A 186 -1.34 4.73 -7.92
N LYS A 187 -0.53 5.36 -7.07
CA LYS A 187 0.91 5.09 -6.90
C LYS A 187 1.27 4.71 -5.47
N HIS A 188 0.45 5.15 -4.53
CA HIS A 188 0.67 5.02 -3.09
C HIS A 188 -0.60 4.50 -2.45
N PHE A 189 -0.47 3.41 -1.70
CA PHE A 189 -1.47 2.91 -0.79
C PHE A 189 -1.10 3.35 0.61
N PHE A 190 -2.02 4.00 1.31
CA PHE A 190 -1.84 4.47 2.67
C PHE A 190 -2.84 3.77 3.57
N LEU A 191 -2.37 3.18 4.67
CA LEU A 191 -3.17 2.49 5.65
C LEU A 191 -3.08 3.23 6.98
N GLN A 192 -4.24 3.55 7.56
CA GLN A 192 -4.34 4.25 8.83
C GLN A 192 -5.39 3.56 9.72
N CYS A 193 -5.29 3.72 11.03
CA CYS A 193 -6.40 3.43 11.95
C CYS A 193 -7.21 4.71 12.21
N ASP A 194 -8.52 4.70 12.01
CA ASP A 194 -9.33 5.91 12.29
C ASP A 194 -9.50 6.18 13.80
N GLN A 195 -9.45 5.14 14.65
CA GLN A 195 -9.52 5.30 16.11
C GLN A 195 -8.20 5.78 16.73
N HIS A 196 -7.09 5.43 16.08
CA HIS A 196 -5.73 5.71 16.52
C HIS A 196 -4.98 6.33 15.33
N ASN A 197 -5.28 7.59 15.03
CA ASN A 197 -4.84 8.28 13.81
C ASN A 197 -3.30 8.34 13.62
N PHE A 198 -2.53 8.09 14.68
CA PHE A 198 -1.08 7.96 14.65
C PHE A 198 -0.57 6.65 14.05
N MET A 199 -1.41 5.61 14.00
CA MET A 199 -1.12 4.31 13.41
C MET A 199 -1.17 4.43 11.89
N GLU A 200 -0.03 4.27 11.26
CA GLU A 200 0.13 4.46 9.81
C GLU A 200 1.11 3.44 9.23
N ALA A 201 0.81 2.99 8.02
CA ALA A 201 1.72 2.26 7.14
C ALA A 201 1.54 2.69 5.69
N ASP A 202 2.62 2.63 4.93
CA ASP A 202 2.68 3.02 3.54
C ASP A 202 3.01 1.80 2.67
N ALA A 203 2.41 1.71 1.49
CA ALA A 203 2.81 0.74 0.49
C ALA A 203 2.93 1.34 -0.90
N ARG A 204 3.97 0.93 -1.62
CA ARG A 204 4.09 1.26 -3.04
C ARG A 204 3.12 0.38 -3.83
N ILE A 205 2.33 1.00 -4.71
CA ILE A 205 1.51 0.25 -5.68
C ILE A 205 2.40 -0.09 -6.89
N VAL A 206 2.74 -1.37 -7.05
CA VAL A 206 3.54 -1.87 -8.17
C VAL A 206 2.67 -2.50 -9.27
N TRP A 207 3.18 -2.46 -10.49
CA TRP A 207 2.46 -2.88 -11.70
C TRP A 207 3.14 -4.01 -12.47
N ASN A 208 4.28 -4.50 -11.97
CA ASN A 208 5.04 -5.65 -12.45
C ASN A 208 5.81 -6.26 -11.24
N PRO A 209 6.30 -7.51 -11.34
CA PRO A 209 6.94 -8.23 -10.23
C PRO A 209 8.43 -7.88 -10.03
N TYR A 210 8.93 -6.78 -10.60
CA TYR A 210 10.31 -6.34 -10.43
C TYR A 210 10.38 -5.24 -9.38
N PHE A 211 10.44 -5.66 -8.13
CA PHE A 211 10.63 -4.78 -6.98
C PHE A 211 11.45 -5.45 -5.88
N ALA A 212 11.98 -4.63 -4.98
CA ALA A 212 12.61 -4.99 -3.71
C ALA A 212 12.16 -3.96 -2.65
N VAL A 213 12.21 -4.33 -1.38
CA VAL A 213 11.82 -3.49 -0.21
C VAL A 213 12.96 -3.44 0.79
#